data_AF-A0A3C1BW64-F1
#
_entry.id   AF-A0A3C1BW64-F1
#
_cell.length_a   1.000
_cell.length_b   1.000
_cell.length_c   1.000
_cell.angle_alpha   90.00
_cell.angle_beta   90.00
_cell.angle_gamma   90.00
#
_symmetry.space_group_name_H-M   'P 1'
#
loop_
_entity.id
_entity.type
_entity.pdbx_description
1 polymer ?
#
loop_
_entity_poly.entity_id
_entity_poly.type
_entity_poly.pdbx_seq_one_letter_code
_entity_poly.pdbx_strand_id
1 'polypeptide(L)'
;MAITLKNTNFAVSTLAYDLDQRWQPSHLIVTDYTNFELQGKFRAVIWNGSVQSPLDDPDREIVELEPFGYDGFEGNYNCYGGMEGTEARDWAAGSKIAHVVTAGKLDELEAEINLKADSASAEKKGNVVKRSSNYSMTGAERAVLVNAGVSNVKITLPAPASFTGRVFVVKRIDGGSAEVRISPKAGELIDTQSADILLPSQWEKVQLISDGTDWHTV
;
A
#
# COMPACT_ATOMS: atom_id res chain seq x y z
N MET A 1 6.16 5.49 1.03
CA MET A 1 5.41 4.84 2.12
C MET A 1 6.32 3.79 2.75
N ALA A 2 6.76 4.01 3.99
CA ALA A 2 7.50 3.00 4.74
C ALA A 2 6.52 1.97 5.31
N ILE A 3 6.91 0.69 5.29
CA ILE A 3 6.15 -0.36 5.98
C ILE A 3 6.48 -0.22 7.47
N THR A 4 5.54 0.29 8.25
CA THR A 4 5.65 0.26 9.71
C THR A 4 5.17 -1.10 10.19
N LEU A 5 6.10 -2.04 10.35
CA LEU A 5 5.83 -3.28 11.08
C LEU A 5 5.58 -2.91 12.55
N LYS A 6 4.35 -3.11 13.03
CA LYS A 6 3.95 -2.90 14.44
C LYS A 6 4.48 -4.01 15.36
N ASN A 7 5.74 -4.39 15.19
CA ASN A 7 6.36 -5.47 15.94
C ASN A 7 7.37 -4.85 16.89
N THR A 8 6.86 -4.17 17.90
CA THR A 8 7.66 -3.72 19.04
C THR A 8 8.05 -4.99 19.79
N ASN A 9 9.26 -5.49 19.50
CA ASN A 9 10.02 -6.57 20.14
C ASN A 9 9.34 -7.95 20.32
N PHE A 10 10.15 -9.00 20.41
CA PHE A 10 9.73 -10.35 20.80
C PHE A 10 9.34 -10.35 22.29
N ALA A 11 8.29 -9.63 22.62
CA ALA A 11 7.82 -9.46 23.99
C ALA A 11 7.41 -10.83 24.52
N VAL A 12 7.94 -11.19 25.69
CA VAL A 12 7.59 -12.41 26.42
C VAL A 12 7.29 -12.03 27.84
N SER A 13 6.22 -12.57 28.40
CA SER A 13 5.76 -12.28 29.76
C SER A 13 4.95 -13.45 30.31
N THR A 14 4.36 -13.24 31.48
CA THR A 14 3.38 -14.15 32.07
C THR A 14 2.09 -13.41 32.41
N LEU A 15 0.99 -14.15 32.47
CA LEU A 15 -0.27 -13.60 32.97
C LEU A 15 -0.14 -13.30 34.46
N ALA A 16 -0.48 -12.07 34.86
CA ALA A 16 -0.47 -11.64 36.25
C ALA A 16 -1.65 -12.24 37.05
N TYR A 17 -2.75 -12.55 36.36
CA TYR A 17 -3.98 -13.12 36.92
C TYR A 17 -4.56 -14.19 35.99
N ASP A 18 -5.52 -14.96 36.48
CA ASP A 18 -6.28 -15.89 35.66
C ASP A 18 -7.05 -15.10 34.58
N LEU A 19 -6.94 -15.54 33.33
CA LEU A 19 -7.73 -15.06 32.21
C LEU A 19 -9.02 -15.87 32.13
N ASP A 20 -10.14 -15.18 32.24
CA ASP A 20 -11.48 -15.72 32.05
C ASP A 20 -12.06 -15.21 30.72
N GLN A 21 -12.27 -16.12 29.78
CA GLN A 21 -12.72 -15.79 28.43
C GLN A 21 -14.23 -15.99 28.20
N ARG A 22 -15.01 -16.22 29.28
CA ARG A 22 -16.47 -16.32 29.21
C ARG A 22 -17.15 -15.03 28.72
N TRP A 23 -16.46 -13.90 28.81
CA TRP A 23 -16.91 -12.59 28.32
C TRP A 23 -15.92 -12.03 27.31
N GLN A 24 -16.41 -11.33 26.29
CA GLN A 24 -15.60 -10.75 25.22
C GLN A 24 -15.83 -9.22 25.11
N PRO A 25 -14.77 -8.39 25.08
CA PRO A 25 -13.37 -8.77 25.29
C PRO A 25 -13.15 -9.27 26.73
N SER A 26 -12.25 -10.24 26.86
CA SER A 26 -11.74 -10.67 28.16
C SER A 26 -10.66 -9.69 28.64
N HIS A 27 -10.42 -9.61 29.95
CA HIS A 27 -9.41 -8.69 30.50
C HIS A 27 -8.13 -9.47 30.81
N LEU A 28 -7.04 -9.11 30.12
CA LEU A 28 -5.75 -9.75 30.26
C LEU A 28 -4.74 -8.77 30.88
N ILE A 29 -3.99 -9.22 31.88
CA ILE A 29 -2.93 -8.43 32.51
C ILE A 29 -1.63 -9.22 32.45
N VAL A 30 -0.56 -8.59 31.96
CA VAL A 30 0.79 -9.18 31.91
C VAL A 30 1.67 -8.67 33.06
N THR A 31 2.62 -9.48 33.50
CA THR A 31 3.56 -9.13 34.59
C THR A 31 4.63 -8.13 34.16
N ASP A 32 5.19 -8.32 32.97
CA ASP A 32 6.08 -7.37 32.29
C ASP A 32 5.48 -6.95 30.95
N TYR A 33 5.22 -5.65 30.79
CA TYR A 33 4.65 -5.05 29.58
C TYR A 33 5.68 -4.26 28.77
N THR A 34 6.93 -4.16 29.23
CA THR A 34 7.95 -3.21 28.70
C THR A 34 8.17 -3.34 27.19
N ASN A 35 7.98 -4.54 26.65
CA ASN A 35 8.15 -4.83 25.24
C ASN A 35 6.83 -5.04 24.48
N PHE A 36 5.67 -5.01 25.15
CA PHE A 36 4.38 -5.15 24.48
C PHE A 36 3.97 -3.84 23.80
N GLU A 37 3.14 -3.96 22.76
CA GLU A 37 2.58 -2.80 22.08
C GLU A 37 1.62 -2.05 23.01
N LEU A 38 1.78 -0.72 23.08
CA LEU A 38 0.96 0.16 23.92
C LEU A 38 -0.06 0.93 23.10
N GLN A 39 -0.05 0.78 21.77
CA GLN A 39 -1.02 1.40 20.87
C GLN A 39 -1.55 0.46 19.79
N GLY A 40 -2.89 0.36 19.73
CA GLY A 40 -3.59 -0.42 18.71
C GLY A 40 -3.45 -1.93 18.89
N LYS A 41 -4.11 -2.66 17.98
CA LYS A 41 -4.23 -4.11 18.07
C LYS A 41 -2.98 -4.85 17.60
N PHE A 42 -2.64 -5.94 18.29
CA PHE A 42 -1.57 -6.88 17.94
C PHE A 42 -1.96 -8.31 18.31
N ARG A 43 -1.26 -9.31 17.78
CA ARG A 43 -1.50 -10.73 18.11
C ARG A 43 -0.43 -11.26 19.05
N ALA A 44 -0.84 -12.14 19.96
CA ALA A 44 0.05 -12.85 20.88
C ALA A 44 -0.36 -14.33 20.95
N VAL A 45 0.57 -15.16 21.43
CA VAL A 45 0.28 -16.56 21.77
C VAL A 45 0.35 -16.73 23.28
N ILE A 46 -0.67 -17.37 23.85
CA ILE A 46 -0.71 -17.83 25.24
C ILE A 46 -0.47 -19.34 25.27
N TRP A 47 0.34 -19.80 26.22
CA TRP A 47 0.59 -21.22 26.44
C TRP A 47 0.88 -21.51 27.92
N ASN A 48 0.82 -22.79 28.29
CA ASN A 48 0.99 -23.24 29.65
C ASN A 48 2.37 -22.86 30.19
N GLY A 49 2.40 -22.24 31.37
CA GLY A 49 3.64 -21.75 31.99
C GLY A 49 4.69 -22.84 32.29
N SER A 50 4.27 -24.10 32.37
CA SER A 50 5.16 -25.25 32.58
C SER A 50 5.86 -25.72 31.30
N VAL A 51 5.39 -25.26 30.14
CA VAL A 51 5.88 -25.68 28.82
C VAL A 51 6.92 -24.67 28.31
N GLN A 52 7.96 -25.18 27.65
CA GLN A 52 9.11 -24.37 27.23
C GLN A 52 8.78 -23.40 26.10
N SER A 53 7.99 -23.84 25.13
CA SER A 53 7.60 -23.03 23.99
C SER A 53 6.13 -23.24 23.64
N PRO A 54 5.50 -22.28 22.94
CA PRO A 54 4.15 -22.49 22.47
C PRO A 54 4.02 -23.71 21.56
N LEU A 55 5.04 -24.02 20.74
CA LEU A 55 4.99 -25.16 19.81
C LEU A 55 4.78 -26.51 20.52
N ASP A 56 5.27 -26.62 21.75
CA ASP A 56 5.16 -27.83 22.57
C ASP A 56 3.83 -27.92 23.32
N ASP A 57 3.00 -26.88 23.26
CA ASP A 57 1.67 -26.84 23.86
C ASP A 57 0.58 -27.02 22.79
N PRO A 58 -0.10 -28.19 22.74
CA PRO A 58 -1.20 -28.40 21.81
C PRO A 58 -2.42 -27.52 22.13
N ASP A 59 -2.55 -27.07 23.38
CA ASP A 59 -3.65 -26.22 23.86
C ASP A 59 -3.32 -24.72 23.74
N ARG A 60 -2.18 -24.34 23.15
CA ARG A 60 -1.80 -22.94 22.94
C ARG A 60 -2.91 -22.18 22.21
N GLU A 61 -3.04 -20.91 22.54
CA GLU A 61 -4.05 -20.05 21.96
C GLU A 61 -3.41 -18.82 21.33
N ILE A 62 -3.88 -18.44 20.14
CA ILE A 62 -3.56 -17.15 19.55
C ILE A 62 -4.68 -16.19 19.94
N VAL A 63 -4.30 -15.03 20.47
CA VAL A 63 -5.21 -13.97 20.91
C VAL A 63 -4.90 -12.68 20.16
N GLU A 64 -5.92 -11.85 19.92
CA GLU A 64 -5.74 -10.45 19.53
C GLU A 64 -5.89 -9.57 20.78
N LEU A 65 -4.89 -8.74 21.03
CA LEU A 65 -4.84 -7.83 22.17
C LEU A 65 -4.98 -6.39 21.73
N GLU A 66 -5.75 -5.60 22.48
CA GLU A 66 -5.84 -4.15 22.37
C GLU A 66 -5.50 -3.50 23.71
N PRO A 67 -4.54 -2.56 23.78
CA PRO A 67 -4.23 -1.83 25.01
C PRO A 67 -5.48 -1.16 25.58
N PHE A 68 -5.68 -1.29 26.89
CA PHE A 68 -6.87 -0.77 27.58
C PHE A 68 -6.98 0.77 27.53
N GLY A 69 -5.90 1.48 27.16
CA GLY A 69 -5.94 2.87 26.68
C GLY A 69 -5.91 3.96 27.76
N TYR A 70 -5.67 3.62 29.03
CA TYR A 70 -5.56 4.58 30.12
C TYR A 70 -4.13 4.64 30.66
N ASP A 71 -3.65 5.86 30.95
CA ASP A 71 -2.35 6.14 31.57
C ASP A 71 -2.26 5.47 32.95
N GLY A 72 -1.18 4.75 33.22
CA GLY A 72 -0.96 3.94 34.43
C GLY A 72 -1.48 2.50 34.36
N PHE A 73 -2.00 2.05 33.22
CA PHE A 73 -2.50 0.67 33.00
C PHE A 73 -1.74 -0.06 31.89
N GLU A 74 -0.47 0.26 31.64
CA GLU A 74 0.32 -0.15 30.48
C GLU A 74 0.57 -1.67 30.32
N GLY A 75 0.09 -2.51 31.24
CA GLY A 75 0.07 -3.97 31.11
C GLY A 75 -1.32 -4.61 30.99
N ASN A 76 -2.37 -3.81 30.77
CA ASN A 76 -3.76 -4.26 30.68
C ASN A 76 -4.24 -4.24 29.23
N TYR A 77 -4.87 -5.33 28.81
CA TYR A 77 -5.33 -5.53 27.44
C TYR A 77 -6.75 -6.07 27.40
N ASN A 78 -7.55 -5.53 26.49
CA ASN A 78 -8.72 -6.23 25.97
C ASN A 78 -8.21 -7.41 25.14
N CYS A 79 -8.63 -8.62 25.49
CA CYS A 79 -8.20 -9.86 24.88
C CYS A 79 -9.36 -10.54 24.14
N TYR A 80 -9.13 -10.80 22.85
CA TYR A 80 -10.03 -11.51 21.96
C TYR A 80 -9.41 -12.86 21.61
N GLY A 81 -10.01 -13.93 22.13
CA GLY A 81 -9.47 -15.29 22.03
C GLY A 81 -9.80 -16.05 20.75
N GLY A 82 -9.16 -17.22 20.61
CA GLY A 82 -9.46 -18.19 19.55
C GLY A 82 -9.13 -17.71 18.13
N MET A 83 -8.09 -16.90 17.97
CA MET A 83 -7.66 -16.41 16.66
C MET A 83 -6.95 -17.50 15.86
N GLU A 84 -6.88 -17.32 14.53
CA GLU A 84 -6.13 -18.19 13.60
C GLU A 84 -6.48 -19.68 13.74
N GLY A 85 -7.73 -20.00 14.09
CA GLY A 85 -8.22 -21.37 14.22
C GLY A 85 -7.82 -22.08 15.53
N THR A 86 -7.21 -21.36 16.48
CA THR A 86 -7.06 -21.84 17.86
C THR A 86 -8.38 -21.74 18.62
N GLU A 87 -8.51 -22.47 19.73
CA GLU A 87 -9.70 -22.43 20.57
C GLU A 87 -9.54 -21.41 21.70
N ALA A 88 -10.59 -20.62 21.96
CA ALA A 88 -10.60 -19.68 23.08
C ALA A 88 -10.70 -20.43 24.42
N ARG A 89 -9.80 -20.16 25.36
CA ARG A 89 -9.69 -20.91 26.63
C ARG A 89 -9.40 -20.00 27.83
N ASP A 90 -9.79 -20.48 29.00
CA ASP A 90 -9.36 -19.87 30.26
C ASP A 90 -7.90 -20.25 30.54
N TRP A 91 -7.09 -19.28 30.99
CA TRP A 91 -5.67 -19.47 31.27
C TRP A 91 -5.36 -19.10 32.71
N ALA A 92 -4.61 -19.94 33.42
CA ALA A 92 -4.20 -19.64 34.79
C ALA A 92 -3.13 -18.55 34.84
N ALA A 93 -3.09 -17.80 35.95
CA ALA A 93 -1.99 -16.92 36.28
C ALA A 93 -0.64 -17.67 36.18
N GLY A 94 0.38 -16.98 35.66
CA GLY A 94 1.68 -17.60 35.36
C GLY A 94 1.75 -18.34 34.03
N SER A 95 0.64 -18.50 33.30
CA SER A 95 0.68 -18.90 31.88
C SER A 95 1.55 -17.91 31.10
N LYS A 96 2.30 -18.40 30.13
CA LYS A 96 3.22 -17.57 29.35
C LYS A 96 2.47 -16.94 28.19
N ILE A 97 2.89 -15.72 27.84
CA ILE A 97 2.38 -15.00 26.69
C ILE A 97 3.53 -14.36 25.93
N ALA A 98 3.47 -14.39 24.61
CA ALA A 98 4.46 -13.74 23.78
C ALA A 98 3.85 -13.14 22.52
N HIS A 99 4.35 -11.98 22.14
CA HIS A 99 4.15 -11.46 20.80
C HIS A 99 4.99 -12.33 19.84
N VAL A 100 4.33 -12.98 18.89
CA VAL A 100 4.99 -13.75 17.84
C VAL A 100 4.53 -13.27 16.48
N VAL A 101 5.39 -13.44 15.48
CA VAL A 101 4.96 -13.35 14.08
C VAL A 101 4.12 -14.59 13.79
N THR A 102 2.81 -14.43 13.84
CA THR A 102 1.86 -15.52 13.58
C THR A 102 1.75 -15.82 12.09
N ALA A 103 1.11 -16.93 11.73
CA ALA A 103 0.86 -17.28 10.33
C ALA A 103 -0.02 -16.21 9.66
N GLY A 104 -1.09 -15.77 10.33
CA GLY A 104 -1.93 -14.69 9.84
C GLY A 104 -1.17 -13.38 9.63
N LYS A 105 -0.10 -13.12 10.41
CA LYS A 105 0.73 -11.93 10.20
C LYS A 105 1.60 -12.04 8.94
N LEU A 106 2.06 -13.24 8.60
CA LEU A 106 2.79 -13.50 7.35
C LEU A 106 1.88 -13.36 6.12
N ASP A 107 0.64 -13.83 6.20
CA ASP A 107 -0.34 -13.68 5.12
C ASP A 107 -0.66 -12.20 4.85
N GLU A 108 -0.85 -11.40 5.91
CA GLU A 108 -1.02 -9.94 5.79
C GLU A 108 0.19 -9.28 5.12
N LEU A 109 1.41 -9.71 5.45
CA LEU A 109 2.63 -9.20 4.84
C LEU A 109 2.74 -9.61 3.37
N GLU A 110 2.42 -10.85 3.04
CA GLU A 110 2.41 -11.33 1.66
C GLU A 110 1.41 -10.55 0.80
N ALA A 111 0.20 -10.36 1.30
CA ALA A 111 -0.84 -9.59 0.60
C ALA A 111 -0.38 -8.14 0.33
N GLU A 112 0.19 -7.48 1.33
CA GLU A 112 0.71 -6.12 1.21
C GLU A 112 1.91 -6.00 0.25
N ILE A 113 2.82 -6.97 0.30
CA ILE A 113 3.97 -7.04 -0.62
C ILE A 113 3.46 -7.18 -2.05
N ASN A 114 2.52 -8.09 -2.30
CA ASN A 114 1.94 -8.30 -3.63
C ASN A 114 1.23 -7.03 -4.14
N LEU A 115 0.39 -6.39 -3.31
CA LEU A 115 -0.28 -5.13 -3.68
C LEU A 115 0.70 -4.01 -4.03
N LYS A 116 1.79 -3.86 -3.27
CA LYS A 116 2.81 -2.84 -3.53
C LYS A 116 3.68 -3.18 -4.73
N ALA A 117 4.03 -4.44 -4.94
CA ALA A 117 4.74 -4.90 -6.12
C ALA A 117 3.91 -4.66 -7.39
N ASP A 118 2.61 -4.94 -7.33
CA ASP A 118 1.66 -4.67 -8.41
C ASP A 118 1.52 -3.17 -8.67
N SER A 119 1.39 -2.36 -7.63
CA SER A 119 1.30 -0.91 -7.76
C SER A 119 2.59 -0.28 -8.33
N ALA A 120 3.75 -0.69 -7.82
CA ALA A 120 5.05 -0.20 -8.31
C ALA A 120 5.35 -0.66 -9.74
N SER A 121 4.89 -1.86 -10.12
CA SER A 121 5.02 -2.35 -11.49
C SER A 121 4.00 -1.70 -12.43
N ALA A 122 2.79 -1.36 -11.96
CA ALA A 122 1.77 -0.63 -12.72
C ALA A 122 2.20 0.82 -13.02
N GLU A 123 2.81 1.53 -12.07
CA GLU A 123 3.39 2.86 -12.33
C GLU A 123 4.52 2.81 -13.38
N LYS A 124 5.30 1.73 -13.40
CA LYS A 124 6.36 1.50 -14.42
C LYS A 124 5.81 0.98 -15.76
N LYS A 125 4.68 0.28 -15.74
CA LYS A 125 3.96 -0.25 -16.92
C LYS A 125 2.83 0.70 -17.30
N GLY A 126 3.16 1.98 -17.55
CA GLY A 126 2.18 2.92 -18.07
C GLY A 126 1.47 2.34 -19.32
N ASN A 127 0.17 2.57 -19.42
CA ASN A 127 -0.67 1.89 -20.42
C ASN A 127 -0.50 2.49 -21.83
N VAL A 128 -0.96 1.77 -22.85
CA VAL A 128 -1.09 2.32 -24.22
C VAL A 128 -2.57 2.50 -24.51
N VAL A 129 -2.97 3.75 -24.80
CA VAL A 129 -4.37 4.07 -25.13
C VAL A 129 -4.48 4.50 -26.60
N LYS A 130 -5.64 4.23 -27.20
CA LYS A 130 -6.02 4.73 -28.52
C LYS A 130 -7.08 5.81 -28.37
N ARG A 131 -6.92 6.95 -29.05
CA ARG A 131 -7.87 8.08 -29.01
C ARG A 131 -8.20 8.57 -30.41
N SER A 132 -9.45 8.98 -30.60
CA SER A 132 -9.94 9.58 -31.85
C SER A 132 -10.68 10.91 -31.62
N SER A 133 -10.50 11.49 -30.43
CA SER A 133 -11.08 12.75 -30.00
C SER A 133 -10.16 13.40 -28.97
N ASN A 134 -10.41 14.66 -28.65
CA ASN A 134 -9.62 15.42 -27.68
C ASN A 134 -9.49 14.66 -26.35
N TYR A 135 -8.28 14.65 -25.79
CA TYR A 135 -7.97 13.87 -24.61
C TYR A 135 -7.01 14.61 -23.68
N SER A 136 -7.33 14.66 -22.39
CA SER A 136 -6.41 15.11 -21.35
C SER A 136 -5.80 13.89 -20.67
N MET A 137 -4.47 13.78 -20.73
CA MET A 137 -3.75 12.68 -20.13
C MET A 137 -3.84 12.75 -18.61
N THR A 138 -3.91 11.58 -17.98
CA THR A 138 -3.88 11.45 -16.52
C THR A 138 -2.47 11.20 -16.00
N GLY A 139 -1.57 10.77 -16.90
CA GLY A 139 -0.24 10.29 -16.55
C GLY A 139 -0.21 8.81 -16.18
N ALA A 140 -1.33 8.09 -16.23
CA ALA A 140 -1.33 6.63 -16.22
C ALA A 140 -0.76 6.04 -17.54
N GLU A 141 -0.80 6.83 -18.61
CA GLU A 141 -0.36 6.42 -19.94
C GLU A 141 1.17 6.38 -20.04
N ARG A 142 1.67 5.53 -20.94
CA ARG A 142 3.03 5.58 -21.47
C ARG A 142 3.03 6.02 -22.93
N ALA A 143 1.98 5.65 -23.67
CA ALA A 143 1.79 6.10 -25.03
C ALA A 143 0.32 6.37 -25.35
N VAL A 144 0.09 7.41 -26.14
CA VAL A 144 -1.21 7.73 -26.74
C VAL A 144 -1.10 7.57 -28.25
N LEU A 145 -1.85 6.63 -28.81
CA LEU A 145 -1.97 6.42 -30.25
C LEU A 145 -3.21 7.16 -30.74
N VAL A 146 -3.05 8.11 -31.66
CA VAL A 146 -4.11 9.05 -32.03
C VAL A 146 -4.53 8.86 -33.48
N ASN A 147 -5.84 8.75 -33.70
CA ASN A 147 -6.48 8.79 -35.01
C ASN A 147 -7.23 10.12 -35.16
N ALA A 148 -6.66 11.08 -35.89
CA ALA A 148 -7.29 12.39 -36.13
C ALA A 148 -8.33 12.35 -37.26
N GLY A 149 -8.11 11.56 -38.32
CA GLY A 149 -9.02 11.43 -39.43
C GLY A 149 -9.25 12.78 -40.14
N VAL A 150 -10.44 13.35 -39.98
CA VAL A 150 -10.85 14.58 -40.68
C VAL A 150 -10.97 15.80 -39.76
N SER A 151 -10.75 15.64 -38.45
CA SER A 151 -10.84 16.69 -37.45
C SER A 151 -9.62 16.70 -36.53
N ASN A 152 -9.05 17.88 -36.27
CA ASN A 152 -7.87 17.96 -35.41
C ASN A 152 -8.16 17.38 -34.02
N VAL A 153 -7.23 16.57 -33.50
CA VAL A 153 -7.34 15.98 -32.16
C VAL A 153 -6.26 16.57 -31.25
N LYS A 154 -6.71 17.18 -30.15
CA LYS A 154 -5.86 17.76 -29.12
C LYS A 154 -5.58 16.78 -28.00
N ILE A 155 -4.30 16.50 -27.73
CA ILE A 155 -3.81 15.75 -26.58
C ILE A 155 -3.18 16.73 -25.60
N THR A 156 -3.79 16.91 -24.44
CA THR A 156 -3.26 17.78 -23.38
C THR A 156 -2.41 16.96 -22.41
N LEU A 157 -1.16 17.36 -22.22
CA LEU A 157 -0.21 16.73 -21.30
C LEU A 157 -0.64 16.91 -19.84
N PRO A 158 -0.26 16.01 -18.93
CA PRO A 158 -0.50 16.22 -17.51
C PRO A 158 0.50 17.23 -16.93
N ALA A 159 0.33 17.59 -15.66
CA ALA A 159 1.22 18.53 -14.99
C ALA A 159 2.64 17.92 -14.85
N PRO A 160 3.70 18.57 -15.35
CA PRO A 160 5.07 18.03 -15.33
C PRO A 160 5.57 17.74 -13.91
N ALA A 161 5.21 18.58 -12.93
CA ALA A 161 5.60 18.43 -11.53
C ALA A 161 5.19 17.08 -10.89
N SER A 162 4.18 16.39 -11.42
CA SER A 162 3.76 15.07 -10.92
C SER A 162 4.47 13.90 -11.60
N PHE A 163 5.31 14.16 -12.62
CA PHE A 163 5.88 13.14 -13.50
C PHE A 163 7.36 13.41 -13.84
N THR A 164 8.13 14.03 -12.94
CA THR A 164 9.57 14.30 -13.10
C THR A 164 10.34 13.06 -13.58
N GLY A 165 11.13 13.20 -14.64
CA GLY A 165 11.92 12.14 -15.26
C GLY A 165 11.12 11.13 -16.10
N ARG A 166 9.79 11.27 -16.18
CA ARG A 166 8.94 10.36 -16.96
C ARG A 166 8.89 10.76 -18.43
N VAL A 167 8.94 9.75 -19.29
CA VAL A 167 8.79 9.90 -20.75
C VAL A 167 7.37 9.50 -21.18
N PHE A 168 6.74 10.35 -21.97
CA PHE A 168 5.50 10.05 -22.69
C PHE A 168 5.72 10.02 -24.20
N VAL A 169 4.93 9.20 -24.88
CA VAL A 169 4.92 9.12 -26.35
C VAL A 169 3.54 9.46 -26.87
N VAL A 170 3.44 10.40 -27.79
CA VAL A 170 2.22 10.61 -28.59
C VAL A 170 2.54 10.28 -30.03
N LYS A 171 1.76 9.41 -30.65
CA LYS A 171 1.97 8.98 -32.03
C LYS A 171 0.67 9.08 -32.82
N ARG A 172 0.75 9.68 -34.00
CA ARG A 172 -0.33 9.64 -34.97
C ARG A 172 -0.33 8.32 -35.72
N ILE A 173 -1.51 7.71 -35.89
CA ILE A 173 -1.65 6.38 -36.50
C ILE A 173 -2.55 6.34 -37.75
N ASP A 174 -3.17 7.46 -38.12
CA ASP A 174 -4.06 7.55 -39.28
C ASP A 174 -3.46 8.39 -40.41
N GLY A 175 -3.93 8.15 -41.64
CA GLY A 175 -3.56 8.91 -42.84
C GLY A 175 -4.57 9.98 -43.25
N GLY A 176 -5.40 10.46 -42.32
CA GLY A 176 -6.38 11.50 -42.59
C GLY A 176 -5.77 12.88 -42.88
N SER A 177 -6.61 13.87 -43.19
CA SER A 177 -6.15 15.24 -43.50
C SER A 177 -5.95 16.12 -42.26
N ALA A 178 -6.51 15.73 -41.12
CA ALA A 178 -6.37 16.47 -39.87
C ALA A 178 -5.12 16.09 -39.10
N GLU A 179 -4.63 17.00 -38.25
CA GLU A 179 -3.41 16.79 -37.47
C GLU A 179 -3.69 16.44 -36.00
N VAL A 180 -2.69 15.85 -35.36
CA VAL A 180 -2.68 15.66 -33.91
C VAL A 180 -1.91 16.82 -33.29
N ARG A 181 -2.52 17.45 -32.29
CA ARG A 181 -1.97 18.61 -31.57
C ARG A 181 -1.65 18.20 -30.14
N ILE A 182 -0.40 18.33 -29.73
CA ILE A 182 0.03 18.02 -28.37
C ILE A 182 0.25 19.33 -27.64
N SER A 183 -0.48 19.53 -26.55
CA SER A 183 -0.54 20.80 -25.85
C SER A 183 -0.03 20.67 -24.43
N PRO A 184 0.76 21.64 -23.93
CA PRO A 184 1.05 21.70 -22.51
C PRO A 184 -0.24 21.99 -21.72
N LYS A 185 -0.22 21.63 -20.43
CA LYS A 185 -1.25 22.09 -19.50
C LYS A 185 -1.12 23.61 -19.33
N ALA A 186 -2.22 24.30 -19.04
CA ALA A 186 -2.20 25.75 -18.87
C ALA A 186 -1.19 26.17 -17.79
N GLY A 187 -0.28 27.09 -18.15
CA GLY A 187 0.79 27.57 -17.28
C GLY A 187 2.12 26.83 -17.43
N GLU A 188 2.14 25.69 -18.13
CA GLU A 188 3.33 24.89 -18.39
C GLU A 188 3.82 25.08 -19.83
N LEU A 189 5.06 24.69 -20.12
CA LEU A 189 5.69 24.82 -21.43
C LEU A 189 6.19 23.48 -21.99
N ILE A 190 6.38 23.44 -23.31
CA ILE A 190 7.14 22.41 -24.02
C ILE A 190 8.31 23.11 -24.72
N ASP A 191 9.56 22.71 -24.43
CA ASP A 191 10.77 23.34 -24.97
C ASP A 191 10.73 24.89 -24.87
N THR A 192 10.34 25.40 -23.69
CA THR A 192 10.16 26.84 -23.39
C THR A 192 9.02 27.55 -24.13
N GLN A 193 8.13 26.82 -24.80
CA GLN A 193 7.01 27.37 -25.57
C GLN A 193 5.65 26.89 -25.06
N SER A 194 4.63 27.75 -25.12
CA SER A 194 3.25 27.37 -24.79
C SER A 194 2.45 26.85 -25.99
N ALA A 195 3.07 26.79 -27.17
CA ALA A 195 2.44 26.40 -28.42
C ALA A 195 2.27 24.88 -28.51
N ASP A 196 1.29 24.44 -29.30
CA ASP A 196 1.07 23.02 -29.57
C ASP A 196 2.19 22.45 -30.47
N ILE A 197 2.67 21.24 -30.17
CA ILE A 197 3.41 20.43 -31.14
C ILE A 197 2.40 19.80 -32.10
N LEU A 198 2.69 19.88 -33.39
CA LEU A 198 1.83 19.36 -34.45
C LEU A 198 2.43 18.08 -35.05
N LEU A 199 1.61 17.04 -35.24
CA LEU A 199 1.94 15.84 -36.00
C LEU A 199 1.06 15.78 -37.27
N PRO A 200 1.44 16.48 -38.35
CA PRO A 200 0.66 16.58 -39.58
C PRO A 200 0.67 15.32 -40.45
N SER A 201 1.57 14.37 -40.22
CA SER A 201 1.70 13.18 -41.08
C SER A 201 1.43 11.87 -40.34
N GLN A 202 0.98 10.87 -41.09
CA GLN A 202 0.82 9.52 -40.56
C GLN A 202 2.17 8.99 -40.02
N TRP A 203 2.11 8.31 -38.87
CA TRP A 203 3.25 7.68 -38.20
C TRP A 203 4.25 8.61 -37.52
N GLU A 204 4.08 9.92 -37.64
CA GLU A 204 4.83 10.87 -36.83
C GLU A 204 4.55 10.66 -35.34
N LYS A 205 5.57 10.92 -34.53
CA LYS A 205 5.50 10.82 -33.08
C LYS A 205 6.32 11.93 -32.44
N VAL A 206 5.97 12.25 -31.21
CA VAL A 206 6.81 13.03 -30.31
C VAL A 206 7.04 12.21 -29.04
N GLN A 207 8.27 12.27 -28.52
CA GLN A 207 8.61 11.81 -27.19
C GLN A 207 8.90 13.02 -26.33
N LEU A 208 8.37 13.02 -25.11
CA LEU A 208 8.43 14.15 -24.19
C LEU A 208 8.89 13.64 -22.84
N ILE A 209 9.90 14.28 -22.24
CA ILE A 209 10.36 14.01 -20.88
C ILE A 209 10.07 15.22 -19.98
N SER A 210 9.63 14.98 -18.75
CA SER A 210 9.46 16.06 -17.78
C SER A 210 10.73 16.26 -16.95
N ASP A 211 11.10 17.52 -16.70
CA ASP A 211 12.12 17.90 -15.72
C ASP A 211 11.54 18.25 -14.33
N GLY A 212 10.21 18.12 -14.17
CA GLY A 212 9.47 18.51 -12.97
C GLY A 212 8.93 19.94 -12.98
N THR A 213 9.26 20.75 -13.98
CA THR A 213 8.70 22.10 -14.19
C THR A 213 8.05 22.22 -15.56
N ASP A 214 8.68 21.73 -16.61
CA ASP A 214 8.20 21.79 -17.99
C ASP A 214 8.37 20.42 -18.69
N TRP A 215 7.95 20.36 -19.95
CA TRP A 215 8.18 19.23 -20.85
C TRP A 215 9.26 19.55 -21.87
N HIS A 216 10.07 18.54 -22.22
CA HIS A 216 11.14 18.65 -23.21
C HIS A 216 11.00 17.57 -24.26
N THR A 217 11.19 17.90 -25.55
CA THR A 217 11.22 16.89 -26.62
C THR A 217 12.55 16.11 -26.62
N VAL A 218 12.50 14.82 -27.01
CA VAL A 218 13.68 13.92 -27.10
C VAL A 218 13.70 13.07 -28.37
#